data_AF-A0A0L6WEF7-F1
#
_entry.id   AF-A0A0L6WEF7-F1
#
_cell.length_a   1.000
_cell.length_b   1.000
_cell.length_c   1.000
_cell.angle_alpha   90.00
_cell.angle_beta   90.00
_cell.angle_gamma   90.00
#
_symmetry.space_group_name_H-M   'P 1'
#
loop_
_entity.id
_entity.type
_entity.pdbx_description
1 polymer ?
#
loop_
_entity_poly.entity_id
_entity_poly.type
_entity_poly.pdbx_seq_one_letter_code
_entity_poly.pdbx_strand_id
1 'polypeptide(L)'
;QPIFQDVNGLAIKFFVQKDLPDNIQAELCETITALGGRVEAKVPRQGYILVQPGTAEEERLRICWTSTDRPERHFVPYTYVEACKIAGMLLKQIFVENGAPIGMHIHNSIANVNARAALSQRIMHCGGDPHASMQSARVILADPHTEVFGHLVKEYQGIPGKFIESYLWVKKCIEKSAVTYTPLVYKNPGGRRPGEERTQFTEEDEGHLCNWIASKIPYKETGGRTGNRLYQQLCEQVDGDPEYAWVSRHTWQSWRERYKKNAARLDNIIATIVDQKKPAQGEKGQYGYVRQPEVKPKRTRKKRVKVPDAQAAIDELNDAVGLQIHAMPVMMGMQQELQGPHGLQAEVFSQIRVPSGTPVDRASVRRSPAEEEMDEDGSDWMVKLGDLEPPQWAKRKSSEELESNNGAKRARTREPDPSIQTELTPQDLMAIANIHVIDQGIRDIAKEFRFTVEEVQEYYDKCGEMGRTRMRFQKMRQQLAKFAEDE
;
A
#
# COMPACT_ATOMS: atom_id res chain seq x y z
N GLN A 1 10.72 -3.94 -36.62
CA GLN A 1 11.81 -2.95 -36.47
C GLN A 1 12.92 -3.61 -35.66
N PRO A 2 14.20 -3.36 -35.97
CA PRO A 2 15.29 -3.87 -35.17
C PRO A 2 15.23 -3.24 -33.77
N ILE A 3 15.07 -4.07 -32.73
CA ILE A 3 14.96 -3.64 -31.33
C ILE A 3 16.35 -3.45 -30.72
N PHE A 4 17.32 -4.25 -31.17
CA PHE A 4 18.67 -4.32 -30.61
C PHE A 4 19.70 -3.55 -31.43
N GLN A 5 19.33 -2.35 -31.87
CA GLN A 5 20.23 -1.37 -32.49
C GLN A 5 20.29 -0.11 -31.64
N ASP A 6 21.46 0.52 -31.58
CA ASP A 6 21.63 1.80 -30.92
C ASP A 6 21.07 2.95 -31.77
N VAL A 7 21.19 4.19 -31.26
CA VAL A 7 20.76 5.41 -31.96
C VAL A 7 21.49 5.65 -33.30
N ASN A 8 22.63 4.99 -33.52
CA ASN A 8 23.44 5.08 -34.73
C ASN A 8 23.17 3.91 -35.70
N GLY A 9 22.25 3.00 -35.37
CA GLY A 9 21.97 1.79 -36.14
C GLY A 9 23.01 0.67 -35.96
N LEU A 10 23.93 0.80 -35.00
CA LEU A 10 24.91 -0.24 -34.68
C LEU A 10 24.27 -1.33 -33.83
N ALA A 11 24.59 -2.59 -34.13
CA ALA A 11 24.09 -3.74 -33.39
C ALA A 11 24.58 -3.72 -31.93
N ILE A 12 23.64 -3.84 -31.00
CA ILE A 12 23.93 -3.98 -29.57
C ILE A 12 24.56 -5.35 -29.31
N LYS A 13 25.59 -5.37 -28.47
CA LYS A 13 26.36 -6.58 -28.15
C LYS A 13 25.74 -7.32 -26.97
N PHE A 14 25.64 -8.63 -27.10
CA PHE A 14 25.18 -9.55 -26.08
C PHE A 14 26.24 -10.61 -25.81
N PHE A 15 26.40 -11.00 -24.55
CA PHE A 15 27.11 -12.22 -24.16
C PHE A 15 26.12 -13.15 -23.49
N VAL A 16 26.11 -14.42 -23.88
CA VAL A 16 25.24 -15.45 -23.32
C VAL A 16 26.06 -16.32 -22.36
N GLN A 17 25.56 -16.49 -21.13
CA GLN A 17 26.16 -17.38 -20.14
C GLN A 17 26.25 -18.82 -20.69
N LYS A 18 27.41 -19.47 -20.51
CA LYS A 18 27.76 -20.70 -21.27
C LYS A 18 27.15 -21.99 -20.74
N ASP A 19 26.76 -22.02 -19.47
CA ASP A 19 26.12 -23.17 -18.81
C ASP A 19 24.59 -23.13 -18.91
N LEU A 20 24.02 -22.16 -19.63
CA LEU A 20 22.62 -22.20 -20.03
C LEU A 20 22.36 -23.45 -20.91
N PRO A 21 21.18 -24.06 -20.85
CA PRO A 21 20.82 -25.16 -21.76
C PRO A 21 21.02 -24.79 -23.24
N ASP A 22 21.60 -25.71 -24.04
CA ASP A 22 21.97 -25.46 -25.45
C ASP A 22 20.79 -24.98 -26.30
N ASN A 23 19.58 -25.48 -26.03
CA ASN A 23 18.35 -25.05 -26.69
C ASN A 23 18.03 -23.57 -26.41
N ILE A 24 18.20 -23.13 -25.16
CA ILE A 24 18.00 -21.73 -24.79
C ILE A 24 19.08 -20.85 -25.41
N GLN A 25 20.34 -21.29 -25.43
CA GLN A 25 21.42 -20.54 -26.08
C GLN A 25 21.16 -20.34 -27.57
N ALA A 26 20.73 -21.39 -28.27
CA ALA A 26 20.41 -21.33 -29.70
C ALA A 26 19.24 -20.36 -29.98
N GLU A 27 18.16 -20.45 -29.21
CA GLU A 27 16.99 -19.58 -29.32
C GLU A 27 17.35 -18.11 -29.07
N LEU A 28 18.17 -17.83 -28.05
CA LEU A 28 18.66 -16.48 -27.76
C LEU A 28 19.51 -15.94 -28.91
N CYS A 29 20.44 -16.74 -29.44
CA CYS A 29 21.29 -16.31 -30.55
C CYS A 29 20.47 -15.97 -31.80
N GLU A 30 19.49 -16.81 -32.14
CA GLU A 30 18.57 -16.58 -33.24
C GLU A 30 17.75 -15.30 -33.02
N THR A 31 17.11 -15.17 -31.85
CA THR A 31 16.23 -14.04 -31.53
C THR A 31 16.98 -12.72 -31.48
N ILE A 32 18.17 -12.68 -30.86
CA ILE A 32 19.02 -11.48 -30.80
C ILE A 32 19.42 -11.04 -32.20
N THR A 33 19.85 -11.97 -33.05
CA THR A 33 20.26 -11.67 -34.43
C THR A 33 19.08 -11.19 -35.27
N ALA A 34 17.92 -11.86 -35.15
CA ALA A 34 16.69 -11.48 -35.84
C ALA A 34 16.20 -10.07 -35.46
N LEU A 35 16.44 -9.65 -34.21
CA LEU A 35 16.10 -8.33 -33.70
C LEU A 35 17.20 -7.27 -33.91
N GLY A 36 18.26 -7.60 -34.67
CA GLY A 36 19.31 -6.67 -35.09
C GLY A 36 20.49 -6.51 -34.13
N GLY A 37 20.59 -7.37 -33.11
CA GLY A 37 21.71 -7.41 -32.17
C GLY A 37 22.84 -8.33 -32.62
N ARG A 38 23.90 -8.41 -31.82
CA ARG A 38 25.06 -9.27 -32.07
C ARG A 38 25.45 -10.04 -30.81
N VAL A 39 25.60 -11.36 -30.93
CA VAL A 39 26.13 -12.20 -29.85
C VAL A 39 27.67 -12.29 -29.96
N GLU A 40 28.36 -12.05 -28.86
CA GLU A 40 29.82 -12.08 -28.76
C GLU A 40 30.27 -13.29 -27.93
N ALA A 41 31.34 -13.95 -28.35
CA ALA A 41 31.91 -15.09 -27.62
C ALA A 41 32.63 -14.69 -26.31
N LYS A 42 32.90 -13.39 -26.14
CA LYS A 42 33.56 -12.79 -24.97
C LYS A 42 32.68 -11.69 -24.39
N VAL A 43 32.79 -11.48 -23.08
CA VAL A 43 32.06 -10.43 -22.38
C VAL A 43 32.37 -9.06 -23.01
N PRO A 44 31.37 -8.32 -23.53
CA PRO A 44 31.61 -7.07 -24.21
C PRO A 44 32.01 -5.95 -23.24
N ARG A 45 32.61 -4.89 -23.78
CA ARG A 45 32.91 -3.66 -23.02
C ARG A 45 31.66 -2.83 -22.71
N GLN A 46 30.70 -2.84 -23.63
CA GLN A 46 29.40 -2.19 -23.57
C GLN A 46 28.36 -3.16 -24.15
N GLY A 47 27.21 -3.25 -23.52
CA GLY A 47 26.13 -4.15 -23.92
C GLY A 47 25.61 -5.01 -22.76
N TYR A 48 24.98 -6.13 -23.11
CA TYR A 48 24.23 -6.96 -22.18
C TYR A 48 24.91 -8.31 -21.94
N ILE A 49 24.85 -8.79 -20.71
CA ILE A 49 25.30 -10.10 -20.27
C ILE A 49 24.06 -10.84 -19.81
N LEU A 50 23.62 -11.83 -20.60
CA LEU A 50 22.45 -12.64 -20.34
C LEU A 50 22.84 -13.78 -19.39
N VAL A 51 22.27 -13.75 -18.19
CA VAL A 51 22.60 -14.69 -17.10
C VAL A 51 21.40 -15.50 -16.66
N GLN A 52 21.63 -16.65 -16.05
CA GLN A 52 20.62 -17.38 -15.29
C GLN A 52 20.68 -16.94 -13.81
N PRO A 53 19.66 -16.24 -13.30
CA PRO A 53 19.65 -15.77 -11.92
C PRO A 53 19.87 -16.90 -10.91
N GLY A 54 20.72 -16.67 -9.91
CA GLY A 54 20.98 -17.58 -8.80
C GLY A 54 21.97 -18.71 -9.11
N THR A 55 22.59 -18.72 -10.30
CA THR A 55 23.62 -19.71 -10.64
C THR A 55 25.01 -19.27 -10.16
N ALA A 56 25.88 -20.24 -9.83
CA ALA A 56 27.26 -19.95 -9.42
C ALA A 56 28.05 -19.23 -10.54
N GLU A 57 27.71 -19.52 -11.79
CA GLU A 57 28.32 -18.87 -12.96
C GLU A 57 27.89 -17.41 -13.09
N GLU A 58 26.63 -17.06 -12.82
CA GLU A 58 26.20 -15.66 -12.71
C GLU A 58 27.07 -14.91 -11.69
N GLU A 59 27.19 -15.46 -10.48
CA GLU A 59 27.95 -14.84 -9.40
C GLU A 59 29.42 -14.65 -9.82
N ARG A 60 30.02 -15.67 -10.43
CA ARG A 60 31.38 -15.58 -10.98
C ARG A 60 31.51 -14.47 -12.03
N LEU A 61 30.54 -14.35 -12.95
CA LEU A 61 30.54 -13.31 -13.97
C LEU A 61 30.41 -11.92 -13.35
N ARG A 62 29.54 -11.74 -12.35
CA ARG A 62 29.41 -10.48 -11.62
C ARG A 62 30.70 -10.11 -10.89
N ILE A 63 31.32 -11.03 -10.15
CA ILE A 63 32.60 -10.79 -9.47
C ILE A 63 33.70 -10.38 -10.46
N CYS A 64 33.77 -11.06 -11.61
CA CYS A 64 34.83 -10.80 -12.59
C CYS A 64 34.63 -9.52 -13.42
N TRP A 65 33.37 -9.10 -13.63
CA TRP A 65 33.05 -8.11 -14.68
C TRP A 65 32.18 -6.94 -14.23
N THR A 66 31.67 -6.93 -12.99
CA THR A 66 31.07 -5.72 -12.40
C THR A 66 32.18 -4.72 -12.12
N SER A 67 32.12 -3.55 -12.74
CA SER A 67 33.08 -2.47 -12.53
C SER A 67 32.38 -1.13 -12.72
N THR A 68 32.64 -0.20 -11.81
CA THR A 68 32.16 1.19 -11.85
C THR A 68 32.66 1.93 -13.08
N ASP A 69 33.79 1.51 -13.66
CA ASP A 69 34.40 2.15 -14.84
C ASP A 69 33.68 1.80 -16.15
N ARG A 70 32.74 0.84 -16.10
CA ARG A 70 32.02 0.30 -17.26
C ARG A 70 30.51 0.31 -16.99
N PRO A 71 29.88 1.49 -16.84
CA PRO A 71 28.46 1.61 -16.47
C PRO A 71 27.50 1.07 -17.55
N GLU A 72 27.94 0.98 -18.80
CA GLU A 72 27.14 0.49 -19.92
C GLU A 72 27.23 -1.03 -20.13
N ARG A 73 27.74 -1.75 -19.12
CA ARG A 73 27.71 -3.20 -19.07
C ARG A 73 26.59 -3.62 -18.14
N HIS A 74 25.59 -4.29 -18.70
CA HIS A 74 24.36 -4.60 -17.98
C HIS A 74 24.21 -6.11 -17.82
N PHE A 75 24.06 -6.56 -16.57
CA PHE A 75 23.71 -7.94 -16.25
C PHE A 75 22.20 -8.05 -16.17
N VAL A 76 21.62 -8.88 -17.03
CA VAL A 76 20.17 -9.06 -17.13
C VAL A 76 19.85 -10.55 -17.23
N PRO A 77 18.69 -11.02 -16.73
CA PRO A 77 18.31 -12.41 -16.89
C PRO A 77 18.16 -12.77 -18.37
N TYR A 78 18.38 -14.02 -18.74
CA TYR A 78 18.23 -14.47 -20.14
C TYR A 78 16.83 -14.21 -20.71
N THR A 79 15.80 -14.15 -19.86
CA THR A 79 14.41 -13.78 -20.21
C THR A 79 14.26 -12.32 -20.68
N TYR A 80 15.28 -11.48 -20.50
CA TYR A 80 15.30 -10.08 -20.94
C TYR A 80 15.06 -9.91 -22.45
N VAL A 81 15.57 -10.84 -23.25
CA VAL A 81 15.41 -10.80 -24.72
C VAL A 81 13.94 -10.92 -25.11
N GLU A 82 13.24 -11.90 -24.52
CA GLU A 82 11.80 -12.09 -24.73
C GLU A 82 11.01 -10.89 -24.19
N ALA A 83 11.41 -10.33 -23.04
CA ALA A 83 10.78 -9.14 -22.48
C ALA A 83 10.89 -7.92 -23.42
N CYS A 84 12.06 -7.68 -24.04
CA CYS A 84 12.23 -6.61 -25.03
C CYS A 84 11.40 -6.86 -26.29
N LYS A 85 11.33 -8.11 -26.74
CA LYS A 85 10.52 -8.53 -27.89
C LYS A 85 9.03 -8.27 -27.65
N ILE A 86 8.51 -8.65 -26.47
CA ILE A 86 7.12 -8.39 -26.06
C ILE A 86 6.85 -6.89 -25.93
N ALA A 87 7.78 -6.14 -25.34
CA ALA A 87 7.66 -4.69 -25.21
C ALA A 87 7.78 -3.94 -26.55
N GLY A 88 8.35 -4.58 -27.58
CA GLY A 88 8.63 -3.95 -28.87
C GLY A 88 9.73 -2.89 -28.81
N MET A 89 10.52 -2.84 -27.72
CA MET A 89 11.57 -1.85 -27.49
C MET A 89 12.66 -2.39 -26.56
N LEU A 90 13.85 -1.79 -26.62
CA LEU A 90 14.94 -2.09 -25.71
C LEU A 90 14.63 -1.54 -24.32
N LEU A 91 14.56 -2.42 -23.32
CA LEU A 91 14.27 -2.03 -21.94
C LEU A 91 15.49 -1.37 -21.27
N LYS A 92 15.33 -0.12 -20.84
CA LYS A 92 16.40 0.64 -20.18
C LYS A 92 16.68 0.08 -18.78
N GLN A 93 17.96 0.08 -18.42
CA GLN A 93 18.46 -0.39 -17.13
C GLN A 93 18.38 0.73 -16.09
N ILE A 94 17.15 1.17 -15.81
CA ILE A 94 16.89 2.35 -14.97
C ILE A 94 17.09 2.07 -13.48
N PHE A 95 17.00 0.81 -13.04
CA PHE A 95 17.13 0.43 -11.63
C PHE A 95 18.57 0.06 -11.25
N VAL A 96 19.53 0.80 -11.80
CA VAL A 96 20.96 0.66 -11.52
C VAL A 96 21.48 1.99 -10.95
N GLU A 97 22.16 1.95 -9.81
CA GLU A 97 22.80 3.11 -9.18
C GLU A 97 24.28 2.80 -8.97
N ASN A 98 25.17 3.66 -9.47
CA ASN A 98 26.63 3.47 -9.41
C ASN A 98 27.11 2.11 -9.96
N GLY A 99 26.44 1.59 -10.99
CA GLY A 99 26.75 0.29 -11.60
C GLY A 99 26.26 -0.93 -10.81
N ALA A 100 25.60 -0.72 -9.66
CA ALA A 100 25.01 -1.77 -8.85
C ALA A 100 23.47 -1.79 -9.00
N PRO A 101 22.82 -2.96 -9.05
CA PRO A 101 21.36 -3.06 -9.00
C PRO A 101 20.79 -2.43 -7.74
N ILE A 102 19.69 -1.68 -7.86
CA ILE A 102 18.94 -1.20 -6.71
C ILE A 102 18.23 -2.39 -6.05
N GLY A 103 18.58 -2.69 -4.80
CA GLY A 103 17.90 -3.71 -4.01
C GLY A 103 16.48 -3.29 -3.63
N MET A 104 15.50 -4.10 -4.00
CA MET A 104 14.08 -3.89 -3.77
C MET A 104 13.47 -5.08 -3.05
N HIS A 105 12.61 -4.80 -2.07
CA HIS A 105 11.84 -5.82 -1.36
C HIS A 105 10.37 -5.74 -1.78
N ILE A 106 9.82 -6.81 -2.36
CA ILE A 106 8.41 -6.92 -2.71
C ILE A 106 7.64 -7.46 -1.49
N HIS A 107 6.92 -6.58 -0.80
CA HIS A 107 6.24 -6.91 0.45
C HIS A 107 5.00 -7.80 0.24
N ASN A 108 4.72 -8.67 1.22
CA ASN A 108 3.59 -9.63 1.18
C ASN A 108 2.19 -8.98 1.20
N SER A 109 2.10 -7.68 1.45
CA SER A 109 0.83 -6.92 1.38
C SER A 109 0.21 -6.93 -0.02
N ILE A 110 1.02 -7.12 -1.07
CA ILE A 110 0.52 -7.29 -2.44
C ILE A 110 -0.04 -8.71 -2.52
N ALA A 111 -1.35 -8.88 -2.28
CA ALA A 111 -1.97 -10.19 -2.09
C ALA A 111 -1.75 -11.15 -3.27
N ASN A 112 -1.82 -10.63 -4.50
CA ASN A 112 -1.71 -11.43 -5.71
C ASN A 112 -0.26 -11.89 -5.96
N VAL A 113 -0.03 -13.21 -5.82
CA VAL A 113 1.28 -13.85 -6.04
C VAL A 113 1.81 -13.62 -7.45
N ASN A 114 0.93 -13.70 -8.46
CA ASN A 114 1.28 -13.49 -9.86
C ASN A 114 1.70 -12.03 -10.11
N ALA A 115 1.04 -11.09 -9.43
CA ALA A 115 1.44 -9.68 -9.49
C ALA A 115 2.84 -9.47 -8.90
N ARG A 116 3.18 -10.13 -7.79
CA ARG A 116 4.53 -10.09 -7.20
C ARG A 116 5.57 -10.71 -8.14
N ALA A 117 5.27 -11.86 -8.76
CA ALA A 117 6.15 -12.51 -9.72
C ALA A 117 6.40 -11.62 -10.96
N ALA A 118 5.32 -11.07 -11.55
CA ALA A 118 5.42 -10.15 -12.68
C ALA A 118 6.19 -8.87 -12.32
N LEU A 119 5.98 -8.33 -11.12
CA LEU A 119 6.72 -7.18 -10.62
C LEU A 119 8.22 -7.49 -10.46
N SER A 120 8.56 -8.65 -9.90
CA SER A 120 9.93 -9.14 -9.77
C SER A 120 10.63 -9.21 -11.13
N GLN A 121 9.98 -9.81 -12.13
CA GLN A 121 10.51 -9.88 -13.50
C GLN A 121 10.76 -8.48 -14.09
N ARG A 122 9.80 -7.55 -13.97
CA ARG A 122 9.96 -6.17 -14.45
C ARG A 122 11.15 -5.45 -13.81
N ILE A 123 11.36 -5.65 -12.51
CA ILE A 123 12.50 -5.06 -11.79
C ILE A 123 13.81 -5.63 -12.34
N MET A 124 13.92 -6.95 -12.50
CA MET A 124 15.12 -7.59 -13.05
C MET A 124 15.40 -7.17 -14.49
N HIS A 125 14.37 -7.09 -15.34
CA HIS A 125 14.52 -6.68 -16.74
C HIS A 125 14.97 -5.22 -16.89
N CYS A 126 14.73 -4.40 -15.87
CA CYS A 126 15.18 -3.01 -15.80
C CYS A 126 16.42 -2.81 -14.91
N GLY A 127 17.11 -3.90 -14.55
CA GLY A 127 18.43 -3.87 -13.91
C GLY A 127 18.44 -3.82 -12.38
N GLY A 128 17.28 -3.95 -11.73
CA GLY A 128 17.16 -3.98 -10.26
C GLY A 128 17.23 -5.39 -9.68
N ASP A 129 17.33 -5.47 -8.35
CA ASP A 129 17.30 -6.74 -7.60
C ASP A 129 16.02 -6.84 -6.77
N PRO A 130 15.03 -7.68 -7.13
CA PRO A 130 13.78 -7.84 -6.38
C PRO A 130 13.87 -8.82 -5.20
N HIS A 131 15.01 -9.48 -5.00
CA HIS A 131 15.18 -10.51 -3.98
C HIS A 131 15.83 -9.98 -2.69
N ALA A 132 16.06 -8.66 -2.60
CA ALA A 132 16.62 -8.05 -1.42
C ALA A 132 15.71 -8.25 -0.20
N SER A 133 16.33 -8.58 0.94
CA SER A 133 15.63 -8.64 2.22
C SER A 133 15.08 -7.26 2.60
N MET A 134 14.05 -7.21 3.44
CA MET A 134 13.48 -5.93 3.90
C MET A 134 14.54 -5.03 4.59
N GLN A 135 15.53 -5.62 5.27
CA GLN A 135 16.61 -4.91 5.95
C GLN A 135 17.65 -4.37 4.95
N SER A 136 18.06 -5.15 3.96
CA SER A 136 19.06 -4.74 2.97
C SER A 136 18.50 -3.93 1.80
N ALA A 137 17.19 -4.02 1.54
CA ALA A 137 16.56 -3.33 0.43
C ALA A 137 16.60 -1.81 0.61
N ARG A 138 16.93 -1.11 -0.47
CA ARG A 138 16.83 0.34 -0.58
C ARG A 138 15.38 0.79 -0.76
N VAL A 139 14.59 0.02 -1.53
CA VAL A 139 13.19 0.31 -1.81
C VAL A 139 12.31 -0.84 -1.31
N ILE A 140 11.26 -0.53 -0.56
CA ILE A 140 10.23 -1.49 -0.13
C ILE A 140 8.95 -1.19 -0.92
N LEU A 141 8.49 -2.17 -1.69
CA LEU A 141 7.29 -2.07 -2.52
C LEU A 141 6.11 -2.71 -1.80
N ALA A 142 5.06 -1.93 -1.52
CA ALA A 142 3.88 -2.39 -0.81
C ALA A 142 2.57 -1.93 -1.47
N ASP A 143 1.44 -2.48 -0.99
CA ASP A 143 0.11 -2.13 -1.49
C ASP A 143 -0.40 -0.87 -0.77
N PRO A 144 -0.57 0.27 -1.49
CA PRO A 144 -0.98 1.53 -0.88
C PRO A 144 -2.40 1.50 -0.28
N HIS A 145 -3.22 0.50 -0.64
CA HIS A 145 -4.59 0.35 -0.12
C HIS A 145 -4.65 -0.41 1.20
N THR A 146 -3.51 -0.85 1.74
CA THR A 146 -3.43 -1.58 3.01
C THR A 146 -2.87 -0.68 4.12
N GLU A 147 -3.30 -0.91 5.37
CA GLU A 147 -2.76 -0.19 6.54
C GLU A 147 -1.25 -0.43 6.71
N VAL A 148 -0.77 -1.59 6.25
CA VAL A 148 0.64 -1.99 6.27
C VAL A 148 1.53 -0.94 5.58
N PHE A 149 1.08 -0.36 4.46
CA PHE A 149 1.82 0.68 3.77
C PHE A 149 2.09 1.89 4.68
N GLY A 150 1.06 2.37 5.37
CA GLY A 150 1.17 3.48 6.32
C GLY A 150 2.06 3.15 7.52
N HIS A 151 2.07 1.90 7.97
CA HIS A 151 2.98 1.44 9.03
C HIS A 151 4.44 1.42 8.56
N LEU A 152 4.72 0.86 7.38
CA LEU A 152 6.06 0.84 6.79
C LEU A 152 6.61 2.26 6.58
N VAL A 153 5.80 3.17 6.04
CA VAL A 153 6.22 4.58 5.88
C VAL A 153 6.63 5.17 7.23
N LYS A 154 5.82 4.99 8.29
CA LYS A 154 6.13 5.51 9.63
C LYS A 154 7.36 4.87 10.26
N GLU A 155 7.58 3.58 10.04
CA GLU A 155 8.71 2.82 10.58
C GLU A 155 10.04 3.27 9.94
N TYR A 156 10.03 3.53 8.64
CA TYR A 156 11.25 3.78 7.86
C TYR A 156 11.49 5.25 7.48
N GLN A 157 10.56 6.19 7.75
CA GLN A 157 10.69 7.63 7.38
C GLN A 157 11.96 8.34 7.90
N GLY A 158 12.61 7.80 8.94
CA GLY A 158 13.83 8.39 9.52
C GLY A 158 15.13 7.75 9.04
N ILE A 159 15.06 6.70 8.21
CA ILE A 159 16.24 5.95 7.78
C ILE A 159 16.69 6.50 6.41
N PRO A 160 17.85 7.18 6.33
CA PRO A 160 18.33 7.73 5.06
C PRO A 160 18.60 6.61 4.06
N GLY A 161 18.23 6.85 2.80
CA GLY A 161 18.41 5.87 1.73
C GLY A 161 17.42 4.71 1.73
N LYS A 162 16.41 4.69 2.61
CA LYS A 162 15.27 3.76 2.51
C LYS A 162 14.02 4.47 2.00
N PHE A 163 13.37 3.87 1.02
CA PHE A 163 12.18 4.41 0.35
C PHE A 163 11.05 3.39 0.39
N ILE A 164 9.85 3.82 0.80
CA ILE A 164 8.66 2.97 0.84
C ILE A 164 7.74 3.48 -0.26
N GLU A 165 7.51 2.65 -1.27
CA GLU A 165 6.82 3.02 -2.49
C GLU A 165 5.67 2.07 -2.78
N SER A 166 4.66 2.57 -3.50
CA SER A 166 3.59 1.72 -4.03
C SER A 166 4.16 0.76 -5.06
N TYR A 167 3.63 -0.46 -5.18
CA TYR A 167 4.02 -1.37 -6.27
C TYR A 167 3.82 -0.77 -7.68
N LEU A 168 2.93 0.21 -7.84
CA LEU A 168 2.72 0.95 -9.09
C LEU A 168 3.89 1.87 -9.45
N TRP A 169 4.77 2.19 -8.49
CA TRP A 169 5.95 3.02 -8.68
C TRP A 169 6.90 2.47 -9.75
N VAL A 170 7.08 1.15 -9.79
CA VAL A 170 7.93 0.48 -10.79
C VAL A 170 7.45 0.79 -12.20
N LYS A 171 6.14 0.67 -12.46
CA LYS A 171 5.53 1.00 -13.74
C LYS A 171 5.79 2.46 -14.11
N LYS A 172 5.56 3.39 -13.17
CA LYS A 172 5.80 4.84 -13.38
C LYS A 172 7.26 5.14 -13.72
N CYS A 173 8.22 4.48 -13.07
CA CYS A 173 9.64 4.68 -13.37
C CYS A 173 10.01 4.17 -14.76
N ILE A 174 9.47 3.02 -15.18
CA ILE A 174 9.70 2.45 -16.52
C ILE A 174 9.14 3.40 -17.59
N GLU A 175 7.90 3.87 -17.43
CA GLU A 175 7.25 4.81 -18.36
C GLU A 175 8.04 6.12 -18.48
N LYS A 176 8.51 6.66 -17.35
CA LYS A 176 9.33 7.88 -17.33
C LYS A 176 10.79 7.64 -17.74
N SER A 177 11.21 6.38 -17.92
CA SER A 177 12.62 6.01 -18.11
C SER A 177 13.56 6.58 -17.04
N ALA A 178 13.07 6.79 -15.81
CA ALA A 178 13.83 7.41 -14.73
C ALA A 178 13.30 6.99 -13.35
N VAL A 179 14.21 6.79 -12.39
CA VAL A 179 13.87 6.51 -10.99
C VAL A 179 13.45 7.81 -10.33
N THR A 180 12.17 7.92 -9.97
CA THR A 180 11.61 9.11 -9.32
C THR A 180 10.88 8.72 -8.05
N TYR A 181 11.44 9.04 -6.89
CA TYR A 181 10.84 8.71 -5.61
C TYR A 181 9.68 9.65 -5.28
N THR A 182 8.69 9.12 -4.57
CA THR A 182 7.59 9.90 -4.02
C THR A 182 8.15 10.83 -2.93
N PRO A 183 8.01 12.16 -3.06
CA PRO A 183 8.56 13.09 -2.07
C PRO A 183 7.87 12.90 -0.71
N LEU A 184 8.67 12.80 0.34
CA LEU A 184 8.16 12.82 1.71
C LEU A 184 7.65 14.23 2.04
N VAL A 185 6.34 14.42 1.93
CA VAL A 185 5.70 15.65 2.39
C VAL A 185 5.69 15.64 3.91
N TYR A 186 6.57 16.45 4.52
CA TYR A 186 6.54 16.67 5.97
C TYR A 186 5.18 17.26 6.32
N LYS A 187 4.33 16.45 6.97
CA LYS A 187 3.13 16.98 7.58
C LYS A 187 3.60 17.88 8.71
N ASN A 188 3.44 19.19 8.54
CA ASN A 188 3.73 20.14 9.60
C ASN A 188 3.07 19.63 10.89
N PRO A 189 3.83 19.41 11.98
CA PRO A 189 3.29 18.92 13.22
C PRO A 189 2.21 19.89 13.61
N GLY A 190 0.96 19.42 13.58
CA GLY A 190 -0.23 20.26 13.60
C GLY A 190 -0.08 21.40 14.60
N GLY A 191 -0.08 22.61 14.07
CA GLY A 191 0.13 23.84 14.81
C GLY A 191 -0.42 24.97 13.95
N ARG A 192 -1.21 25.85 14.58
CA ARG A 192 -1.69 27.05 13.89
C ARG A 192 -0.47 27.90 13.52
N ARG A 193 -0.46 28.45 12.30
CA ARG A 193 0.61 29.38 11.92
C ARG A 193 0.53 30.58 12.88
N PRO A 194 1.65 31.06 13.44
CA PRO A 194 1.64 32.30 14.21
C PRO A 194 1.01 33.42 13.37
N GLY A 195 -0.10 34.00 13.84
CA GLY A 195 -0.89 35.01 13.12
C GLY A 195 -2.14 34.49 12.43
N GLU A 196 -2.34 33.17 12.32
CA GLU A 196 -3.60 32.61 11.84
C GLU A 196 -4.66 32.72 12.94
N GLU A 197 -5.58 33.67 12.76
CA GLU A 197 -6.66 33.90 13.71
C GLU A 197 -7.48 32.63 13.92
N ARG A 198 -7.91 32.41 15.17
CA ARG A 198 -8.80 31.30 15.47
C ARG A 198 -10.11 31.57 14.74
N THR A 199 -10.46 30.72 13.77
CA THR A 199 -11.80 30.72 13.18
C THR A 199 -12.82 30.79 14.32
N GLN A 200 -13.67 31.81 14.31
CA GLN A 200 -14.74 31.95 15.29
C GLN A 200 -15.92 31.08 14.85
N PHE A 201 -16.60 30.47 15.81
CA PHE A 201 -17.82 29.72 15.53
C PHE A 201 -18.93 30.70 15.16
N THR A 202 -19.56 30.47 14.01
CA THR A 202 -20.74 31.21 13.57
C THR A 202 -22.00 30.66 14.26
N GLU A 203 -23.12 31.38 14.16
CA GLU A 203 -24.39 30.86 14.66
C GLU A 203 -24.87 29.66 13.83
N GLU A 204 -24.57 29.65 12.53
CA GLU A 204 -24.85 28.53 11.62
C GLU A 204 -24.08 27.26 12.02
N ASP A 205 -22.79 27.40 12.34
CA ASP A 205 -21.94 26.31 12.88
C ASP A 205 -22.60 25.66 14.11
N GLU A 206 -23.14 26.48 15.01
CA GLU A 206 -23.84 26.00 16.20
C GLU A 206 -25.19 25.39 15.88
N GLY A 207 -25.92 25.92 14.91
CA GLY A 207 -27.17 25.35 14.41
C GLY A 207 -26.95 23.94 13.86
N HIS A 208 -25.92 23.75 13.03
CA HIS A 208 -25.55 22.43 12.51
C HIS A 208 -25.06 21.49 13.61
N LEU A 209 -24.26 21.98 14.56
CA LEU A 209 -23.84 21.19 15.73
C LEU A 209 -25.04 20.72 16.56
N CYS A 210 -26.00 21.61 16.84
CA CYS A 210 -27.21 21.28 17.56
C CYS A 210 -28.07 20.26 16.80
N ASN A 211 -28.21 20.41 15.49
CA ASN A 211 -28.91 19.44 14.64
C ASN A 211 -28.26 18.04 14.70
N TRP A 212 -26.94 17.96 14.64
CA TRP A 212 -26.21 16.70 14.78
C TRP A 212 -26.43 16.06 16.14
N ILE A 213 -26.27 16.83 17.23
CA ILE A 213 -26.49 16.33 18.59
C ILE A 213 -27.94 15.92 18.80
N ALA A 214 -28.91 16.67 18.28
CA ALA A 214 -30.33 16.32 18.35
C ALA A 214 -30.62 15.00 17.64
N SER A 215 -29.98 14.74 16.50
CA SER A 215 -30.11 13.50 15.74
C SER A 215 -29.50 12.29 16.48
N LYS A 216 -28.32 12.45 17.09
CA LYS A 216 -27.61 11.34 17.76
C LYS A 216 -28.01 11.11 19.22
N ILE A 217 -28.26 12.17 19.98
CA ILE A 217 -28.59 12.15 21.42
C ILE A 217 -29.72 13.16 21.72
N PRO A 218 -30.99 12.82 21.37
CA PRO A 218 -32.12 13.73 21.45
C PRO A 218 -32.43 14.23 22.87
N TYR A 219 -32.21 13.40 23.88
CA TYR A 219 -32.53 13.72 25.28
C TYR A 219 -31.27 13.89 26.10
N LYS A 220 -31.19 15.00 26.86
CA LYS A 220 -30.03 15.33 27.69
C LYS A 220 -29.82 14.34 28.84
N GLU A 221 -30.92 13.81 29.38
CA GLU A 221 -30.93 12.89 30.53
C GLU A 221 -30.22 11.56 30.24
N THR A 222 -30.23 11.14 28.98
CA THR A 222 -29.49 9.98 28.49
C THR A 222 -27.98 10.13 28.65
N GLY A 223 -27.48 11.34 28.88
CA GLY A 223 -26.06 11.65 29.00
C GLY A 223 -25.34 11.62 27.65
N GLY A 224 -24.01 11.56 27.66
CA GLY A 224 -23.21 11.32 26.45
C GLY A 224 -22.97 12.52 25.52
N ARG A 225 -23.73 13.62 25.63
CA ARG A 225 -23.51 14.83 24.81
C ARG A 225 -22.10 15.44 24.93
N THR A 226 -21.38 15.18 26.02
CA THR A 226 -19.99 15.64 26.25
C THR A 226 -18.92 14.58 25.96
N GLY A 227 -19.30 13.41 25.41
CA GLY A 227 -18.38 12.33 25.10
C GLY A 227 -17.53 12.62 23.86
N ASN A 228 -16.24 12.27 23.88
CA ASN A 228 -15.31 12.53 22.76
C ASN A 228 -15.75 11.86 21.45
N ARG A 229 -16.28 10.63 21.55
CA ARG A 229 -16.68 9.81 20.39
C ARG A 229 -17.75 10.49 19.52
N LEU A 230 -18.68 11.24 20.11
CA LEU A 230 -19.73 11.95 19.39
C LEU A 230 -19.14 12.97 18.39
N TYR A 231 -18.10 13.69 18.82
CA TYR A 231 -17.46 14.74 18.01
C TYR A 231 -16.39 14.17 17.07
N GLN A 232 -15.75 13.06 17.43
CA GLN A 232 -14.89 12.32 16.49
C GLN A 232 -15.71 11.81 15.31
N GLN A 233 -16.87 11.19 15.60
CA GLN A 233 -17.81 10.74 14.56
C GLN A 233 -18.34 11.88 13.69
N LEU A 234 -18.55 13.07 14.27
CA LEU A 234 -18.93 14.26 13.50
C LEU A 234 -17.85 14.62 12.47
N CYS A 235 -16.58 14.61 12.87
CA CYS A 235 -15.45 14.88 11.95
C CYS A 235 -15.24 13.76 10.92
N GLU A 236 -15.52 12.51 11.26
CA GLU A 236 -15.47 11.38 10.31
C GLU A 236 -16.54 11.46 9.21
N GLN A 237 -17.67 12.15 9.43
CA GLN A 237 -18.71 12.32 8.39
C GLN A 237 -18.25 13.23 7.24
N VAL A 238 -17.23 14.06 7.44
CA VAL A 238 -16.72 15.01 6.41
C VAL A 238 -16.24 14.27 5.16
N ASP A 239 -15.66 13.08 5.33
CA ASP A 239 -15.14 12.29 4.21
C ASP A 239 -16.26 11.60 3.39
N GLY A 240 -17.47 11.52 3.94
CA GLY A 240 -18.61 10.79 3.34
C GLY A 240 -19.65 11.66 2.65
N ASP A 241 -19.81 12.92 3.06
CA ASP A 241 -20.90 13.78 2.59
C ASP A 241 -20.50 15.28 2.57
N PRO A 242 -20.59 15.96 1.41
CA PRO A 242 -20.32 17.39 1.27
C PRO A 242 -21.13 18.30 2.22
N GLU A 243 -22.31 17.86 2.69
CA GLU A 243 -23.13 18.65 3.63
C GLU A 243 -22.42 18.88 4.98
N TYR A 244 -21.45 18.02 5.33
CA TYR A 244 -20.65 18.15 6.57
C TYR A 244 -19.38 18.99 6.40
N ALA A 245 -19.17 19.66 5.27
CA ALA A 245 -17.97 20.47 5.03
C ALA A 245 -17.69 21.52 6.14
N TRP A 246 -18.75 22.07 6.76
CA TRP A 246 -18.64 23.03 7.87
C TRP A 246 -17.89 22.46 9.10
N VAL A 247 -17.92 21.14 9.32
CA VAL A 247 -17.24 20.50 10.45
C VAL A 247 -15.73 20.66 10.37
N SER A 248 -15.16 20.70 9.16
CA SER A 248 -13.72 20.83 8.92
C SER A 248 -13.12 22.14 9.42
N ARG A 249 -13.95 23.18 9.64
CA ARG A 249 -13.56 24.50 10.16
C ARG A 249 -12.97 24.44 11.58
N HIS A 250 -13.34 23.41 12.34
CA HIS A 250 -12.86 23.22 13.70
C HIS A 250 -12.55 21.74 14.00
N THR A 251 -11.53 21.51 14.82
CA THR A 251 -11.21 20.16 15.33
C THR A 251 -12.32 19.64 16.24
N TRP A 252 -12.52 18.33 16.35
CA TRP A 252 -13.52 17.73 17.26
C TRP A 252 -13.40 18.21 18.72
N GLN A 253 -12.19 18.48 19.22
CA GLN A 253 -11.98 19.03 20.57
C GLN A 253 -12.59 20.43 20.71
N SER A 254 -12.45 21.25 19.67
CA SER A 254 -12.97 22.62 19.65
C SER A 254 -14.50 22.62 19.61
N TRP A 255 -15.12 21.76 18.81
CA TRP A 255 -16.58 21.55 18.81
C TRP A 255 -17.10 21.11 20.18
N ARG A 256 -16.41 20.14 20.81
CA ARG A 256 -16.75 19.66 22.15
C ARG A 256 -16.65 20.76 23.20
N GLU A 257 -15.56 21.51 23.21
CA GLU A 257 -15.38 22.61 24.16
C GLU A 257 -16.39 23.74 23.90
N ARG A 258 -16.75 24.00 22.63
CA ARG A 258 -17.81 24.96 22.28
C ARG A 258 -19.15 24.54 22.88
N TYR A 259 -19.54 23.28 22.71
CA TYR A 259 -20.76 22.75 23.32
C TYR A 259 -20.69 22.82 24.84
N LYS A 260 -19.61 22.33 25.45
CA LYS A 260 -19.44 22.30 26.90
C LYS A 260 -19.57 23.69 27.53
N LYS A 261 -18.97 24.71 26.93
CA LYS A 261 -19.03 26.11 27.42
C LYS A 261 -20.40 26.77 27.21
N ASN A 262 -21.14 26.35 26.19
CA ASN A 262 -22.43 26.94 25.81
C ASN A 262 -23.62 25.99 26.05
N ALA A 263 -23.44 24.96 26.89
CA ALA A 263 -24.38 23.85 26.99
C ALA A 263 -25.79 24.31 27.33
N ALA A 264 -25.95 25.27 28.24
CA ALA A 264 -27.27 25.79 28.62
C ALA A 264 -28.05 26.36 27.43
N ARG A 265 -27.40 27.17 26.58
CA ARG A 265 -28.05 27.76 25.40
C ARG A 265 -28.29 26.72 24.31
N LEU A 266 -27.27 25.93 23.99
CA LEU A 266 -27.35 24.94 22.92
C LEU A 266 -28.32 23.81 23.27
N ASP A 267 -28.44 23.41 24.55
CA ASP A 267 -29.42 22.41 24.98
C ASP A 267 -30.86 22.90 24.76
N ASN A 268 -31.14 24.20 24.94
CA ASN A 268 -32.46 24.75 24.63
C ASN A 268 -32.78 24.67 23.13
N ILE A 269 -31.80 25.00 22.27
CA ILE A 269 -31.94 24.87 20.81
C ILE A 269 -32.14 23.41 20.41
N ILE A 270 -31.34 22.50 20.97
CA ILE A 270 -31.47 21.06 20.75
C ILE A 270 -32.88 20.58 21.17
N ALA A 271 -33.37 21.01 22.33
CA ALA A 271 -34.72 20.66 22.78
C ALA A 271 -35.79 21.14 21.79
N THR A 272 -35.70 22.39 21.31
CA THR A 272 -36.61 22.90 20.28
C THR A 272 -36.54 22.09 18.98
N ILE A 273 -35.34 21.71 18.52
CA ILE A 273 -35.17 20.88 17.32
C ILE A 273 -35.80 19.49 17.52
N VAL A 274 -35.63 18.89 18.69
CA VAL A 274 -36.21 17.57 19.02
C VAL A 274 -37.74 17.65 19.12
N ASP A 275 -38.27 18.71 19.73
CA ASP A 275 -39.72 18.96 19.83
C ASP A 275 -40.37 19.19 18.45
N GLN A 276 -39.65 19.83 17.53
CA GLN A 276 -40.11 20.05 16.16
C GLN A 276 -40.04 18.77 15.32
N LYS A 277 -38.91 18.05 15.38
CA LYS A 277 -38.69 16.84 14.58
C LYS A 277 -39.47 15.62 15.10
N LYS A 278 -39.99 15.68 16.35
CA LYS A 278 -40.70 14.60 17.07
C LYS A 278 -40.26 13.22 16.60
N PRO A 279 -39.00 12.81 16.86
CA PRO A 279 -38.52 11.51 16.45
C PRO A 279 -39.50 10.45 16.96
N ALA A 280 -40.07 9.66 16.05
CA ALA A 280 -41.10 8.69 16.37
C ALA A 280 -40.62 7.82 17.53
N GLN A 281 -41.39 7.81 18.62
CA GLN A 281 -41.04 7.17 19.88
C GLN A 281 -40.95 5.64 19.68
N GLY A 282 -39.79 5.16 19.23
CA GLY A 282 -39.60 3.75 18.85
C GLY A 282 -38.54 3.48 17.77
N GLU A 283 -38.07 4.49 17.03
CA GLU A 283 -36.96 4.29 16.09
C GLU A 283 -35.63 4.07 16.83
N LYS A 284 -34.93 3.01 16.45
CA LYS A 284 -33.72 2.51 17.11
C LYS A 284 -32.61 3.57 17.09
N GLY A 285 -32.46 4.34 18.16
CA GLY A 285 -31.31 5.21 18.36
C GLY A 285 -29.99 4.43 18.24
N GLN A 286 -29.01 5.00 17.53
CA GLN A 286 -27.74 4.35 17.17
C GLN A 286 -26.78 4.16 18.37
N TYR A 287 -27.10 4.71 19.53
CA TYR A 287 -26.43 4.43 20.79
C TYR A 287 -27.40 3.68 21.71
N GLY A 288 -27.00 2.46 22.08
CA GLY A 288 -27.86 1.41 22.60
C GLY A 288 -28.83 1.82 23.70
N TYR A 289 -29.97 1.13 23.69
CA TYR A 289 -31.05 1.21 24.68
C TYR A 289 -30.54 1.56 26.09
N VAL A 290 -30.76 2.80 26.50
CA VAL A 290 -30.71 3.15 27.92
C VAL A 290 -31.93 2.49 28.54
N ARG A 291 -31.69 1.49 29.39
CA ARG A 291 -32.73 0.88 30.20
C ARG A 291 -33.46 2.00 30.93
N GLN A 292 -34.79 2.06 30.82
CA GLN A 292 -35.57 2.94 31.67
C GLN A 292 -35.14 2.67 33.12
N PRO A 293 -34.90 3.72 33.93
CA PRO A 293 -34.67 3.52 35.34
C PRO A 293 -35.92 2.84 35.91
N GLU A 294 -35.84 1.55 36.21
CA GLU A 294 -36.89 0.86 36.94
C GLU A 294 -37.15 1.69 38.20
N VAL A 295 -38.42 2.06 38.40
CA VAL A 295 -38.89 2.74 39.60
C VAL A 295 -38.68 1.78 40.76
N LYS A 296 -37.46 1.73 41.30
CA LYS A 296 -37.14 0.89 42.45
C LYS A 296 -37.99 1.41 43.61
N PRO A 297 -38.93 0.60 44.15
CA PRO A 297 -39.72 1.04 45.30
C PRO A 297 -38.76 1.43 46.42
N LYS A 298 -38.97 2.63 46.99
CA LYS A 298 -38.18 3.20 48.09
C LYS A 298 -38.08 2.16 49.21
N ARG A 299 -36.97 1.42 49.29
CA ARG A 299 -36.64 0.63 50.48
C ARG A 299 -36.43 1.63 51.63
N THR A 300 -37.35 1.60 52.58
CA THR A 300 -37.26 2.30 53.85
C THR A 300 -35.99 1.82 54.58
N ARG A 301 -34.96 2.67 54.59
CA ARG A 301 -33.70 2.40 55.27
C ARG A 301 -33.96 2.47 56.77
N LYS A 302 -34.08 1.31 57.45
CA LYS A 302 -34.11 1.24 58.91
C LYS A 302 -32.86 1.90 59.48
N LYS A 303 -33.07 2.94 60.28
CA LYS A 303 -32.07 3.76 60.97
C LYS A 303 -31.31 2.84 61.94
N ARG A 304 -30.05 2.50 61.62
CA ARG A 304 -29.15 1.79 62.54
C ARG A 304 -28.72 2.77 63.62
N VAL A 305 -29.18 2.52 64.85
CA VAL A 305 -28.81 3.27 66.06
C VAL A 305 -27.30 3.12 66.28
N LYS A 306 -26.63 4.26 66.47
CA LYS A 306 -25.21 4.40 66.77
C LYS A 306 -25.04 4.18 68.28
N VAL A 307 -24.39 3.09 68.67
CA VAL A 307 -23.92 2.85 70.04
C VAL A 307 -22.44 3.31 70.08
N PRO A 308 -22.03 4.15 71.04
CA PRO A 308 -20.65 4.58 71.17
C PRO A 308 -19.80 3.59 71.98
N ASP A 309 -18.57 3.43 71.49
CA ASP A 309 -17.30 3.15 72.18
C ASP A 309 -17.23 2.17 73.36
N ALA A 310 -16.44 1.11 73.14
CA ALA A 310 -15.60 0.49 74.17
C ALA A 310 -14.35 -0.07 73.47
N GLN A 311 -13.27 0.72 73.54
CA GLN A 311 -11.91 0.36 73.19
C GLN A 311 -11.32 -0.61 74.23
N ALA A 312 -10.41 -1.47 73.75
CA ALA A 312 -9.24 -2.02 74.43
C ALA A 312 -9.26 -3.51 74.83
N ALA A 313 -8.09 -4.11 74.59
CA ALA A 313 -7.59 -5.41 75.02
C ALA A 313 -7.97 -6.61 74.14
N ILE A 314 -7.06 -7.02 73.25
CA ILE A 314 -6.12 -8.12 73.48
C ILE A 314 -5.29 -8.29 72.19
N ASP A 315 -4.03 -7.85 72.29
CA ASP A 315 -2.91 -8.30 71.48
C ASP A 315 -2.56 -9.75 71.86
N GLU A 316 -1.84 -10.43 70.96
CA GLU A 316 -1.14 -11.71 71.15
C GLU A 316 -1.98 -12.99 71.22
N LEU A 317 -1.95 -13.76 70.11
CA LEU A 317 -1.85 -15.25 70.02
C LEU A 317 -2.57 -15.78 68.76
N ASN A 318 -1.86 -15.85 67.63
CA ASN A 318 -1.74 -17.10 66.85
C ASN A 318 -0.95 -16.87 65.57
N ASP A 319 0.35 -16.87 65.74
CA ASP A 319 1.32 -17.25 64.72
C ASP A 319 1.52 -18.77 64.84
N ALA A 320 0.72 -19.54 64.10
CA ALA A 320 0.93 -20.96 63.79
C ALA A 320 -0.34 -21.53 63.12
N VAL A 321 -0.37 -21.62 61.79
CA VAL A 321 -0.73 -22.82 61.01
C VAL A 321 -0.41 -22.51 59.55
N GLY A 322 0.65 -23.13 59.03
CA GLY A 322 0.88 -23.23 57.60
C GLY A 322 -0.15 -24.15 56.96
N LEU A 323 -0.73 -23.72 55.84
CA LEU A 323 -1.49 -24.58 54.95
C LEU A 323 -1.01 -24.39 53.51
N GLN A 324 -0.28 -25.41 53.06
CA GLN A 324 0.00 -25.73 51.67
C GLN A 324 -1.32 -26.01 50.93
N ILE A 325 -1.47 -25.48 49.71
CA ILE A 325 -2.43 -26.01 48.74
C ILE A 325 -1.64 -26.52 47.55
N HIS A 326 -1.66 -27.85 47.38
CA HIS A 326 -1.12 -28.58 46.24
C HIS A 326 -2.16 -28.67 45.11
N ALA A 327 -1.66 -28.47 43.89
CA ALA A 327 -1.88 -29.18 42.63
C ALA A 327 -3.28 -29.70 42.23
N MET A 328 -3.64 -29.40 40.97
CA MET A 328 -4.34 -30.33 40.07
C MET A 328 -3.74 -30.20 38.64
N PRO A 329 -3.22 -31.28 38.03
CA PRO A 329 -2.90 -31.34 36.61
C PRO A 329 -4.03 -32.00 35.81
N VAL A 330 -4.31 -31.52 34.60
CA VAL A 330 -5.22 -32.18 33.64
C VAL A 330 -4.38 -32.85 32.55
N MET A 331 -4.63 -34.16 32.38
CA MET A 331 -4.10 -35.06 31.34
C MET A 331 -5.08 -35.21 30.15
N MET A 332 -4.60 -35.94 29.13
CA MET A 332 -5.22 -36.44 27.88
C MET A 332 -5.13 -35.46 26.70
N GLY A 333 -4.51 -35.79 25.56
CA GLY A 333 -4.53 -37.04 24.79
C GLY A 333 -5.24 -36.70 23.46
N MET A 334 -4.64 -36.82 22.28
CA MET A 334 -4.84 -38.00 21.41
C MET A 334 -3.94 -37.91 20.16
N GLN A 335 -3.31 -39.03 19.81
CA GLN A 335 -2.68 -39.32 18.53
C GLN A 335 -3.74 -39.56 17.45
N GLN A 336 -3.44 -39.25 16.18
CA GLN A 336 -3.82 -40.16 15.08
C GLN A 336 -2.96 -39.94 13.83
N GLU A 337 -2.16 -40.95 13.50
CA GLU A 337 -1.60 -41.20 12.17
C GLU A 337 -2.67 -41.81 11.26
N LEU A 338 -2.61 -41.49 9.96
CA LEU A 338 -3.16 -42.38 8.92
C LEU A 338 -2.34 -42.23 7.63
N GLN A 339 -1.68 -43.33 7.28
CA GLN A 339 -0.97 -43.57 6.03
C GLN A 339 -1.96 -44.03 4.93
N GLY A 340 -1.58 -43.85 3.67
CA GLY A 340 -1.85 -44.84 2.61
C GLY A 340 -2.71 -44.42 1.40
N PRO A 341 -2.62 -45.15 0.28
CA PRO A 341 -2.00 -44.65 -0.97
C PRO A 341 -2.86 -44.88 -2.25
N HIS A 342 -2.21 -44.88 -3.44
CA HIS A 342 -2.68 -45.15 -4.83
C HIS A 342 -3.02 -43.88 -5.64
N GLY A 343 -2.60 -43.66 -6.90
CA GLY A 343 -1.92 -44.48 -7.90
C GLY A 343 -2.66 -44.37 -9.25
N LEU A 344 -1.91 -44.18 -10.36
CA LEU A 344 -2.31 -44.29 -11.78
C LEU A 344 -3.16 -43.10 -12.32
N GLN A 345 -3.13 -42.66 -13.59
CA GLN A 345 -2.58 -43.18 -14.84
C GLN A 345 -2.58 -42.06 -15.91
N ALA A 346 -1.79 -42.26 -16.96
CA ALA A 346 -1.67 -41.44 -18.16
C ALA A 346 -2.88 -41.56 -19.12
N GLU A 347 -3.05 -40.60 -20.05
CA GLU A 347 -3.27 -40.77 -21.52
C GLU A 347 -3.53 -39.36 -22.15
N VAL A 348 -2.69 -38.90 -23.09
CA VAL A 348 -2.90 -38.85 -24.56
C VAL A 348 -4.13 -38.03 -25.01
N PHE A 349 -3.94 -36.96 -25.81
CA PHE A 349 -4.62 -36.73 -27.11
C PHE A 349 -4.24 -35.37 -27.78
N SER A 350 -3.67 -35.51 -28.98
CA SER A 350 -3.87 -34.79 -30.26
C SER A 350 -3.91 -33.26 -30.42
N GLN A 351 -2.92 -32.79 -31.20
CA GLN A 351 -3.00 -32.04 -32.46
C GLN A 351 -4.24 -31.19 -32.77
N ILE A 352 -4.08 -29.87 -32.89
CA ILE A 352 -4.85 -29.03 -33.84
C ILE A 352 -3.95 -27.99 -34.53
N ARG A 353 -4.23 -27.84 -35.83
CA ARG A 353 -3.55 -27.09 -36.88
C ARG A 353 -3.69 -25.56 -36.79
N VAL A 354 -2.70 -24.91 -37.38
CA VAL A 354 -2.59 -23.50 -37.77
C VAL A 354 -3.54 -23.16 -38.93
N PRO A 355 -4.01 -21.91 -39.04
CA PRO A 355 -3.98 -21.26 -40.34
C PRO A 355 -3.35 -19.85 -40.32
N SER A 356 -2.55 -19.65 -41.37
CA SER A 356 -1.98 -18.42 -41.89
C SER A 356 -3.02 -17.36 -42.25
N GLY A 357 -2.74 -16.09 -41.95
CA GLY A 357 -3.46 -14.92 -42.43
C GLY A 357 -2.52 -13.74 -42.66
N THR A 358 -2.70 -13.10 -43.81
CA THR A 358 -1.87 -12.12 -44.53
C THR A 358 -1.84 -10.69 -43.94
N PRO A 359 -0.90 -9.83 -44.37
CA PRO A 359 -0.63 -8.52 -43.77
C PRO A 359 -1.57 -7.44 -44.29
N VAL A 360 -1.95 -6.47 -43.44
CA VAL A 360 -2.63 -5.24 -43.86
C VAL A 360 -1.87 -4.02 -43.35
N ASP A 361 -1.60 -3.13 -44.30
CA ASP A 361 -0.87 -1.88 -44.19
C ASP A 361 -1.40 -0.90 -43.15
N ARG A 362 -0.45 -0.19 -42.52
CA ARG A 362 -0.66 0.88 -41.55
C ARG A 362 -0.19 2.20 -42.16
N ALA A 363 -1.13 3.10 -42.47
CA ALA A 363 -0.80 4.46 -42.88
C ALA A 363 -1.61 5.49 -42.08
N SER A 364 -0.88 6.54 -41.65
CA SER A 364 -1.36 7.88 -41.31
C SER A 364 -1.78 8.15 -39.86
N VAL A 365 -0.76 8.46 -39.05
CA VAL A 365 -0.84 9.29 -37.84
C VAL A 365 -1.02 10.75 -38.28
N ARG A 366 -2.10 11.41 -37.85
CA ARG A 366 -2.22 12.88 -37.85
C ARG A 366 -2.03 13.39 -36.43
N ARG A 367 -1.09 14.34 -36.29
CA ARG A 367 -0.84 15.13 -35.07
C ARG A 367 -1.94 16.19 -34.92
N SER A 368 -2.41 16.36 -33.69
CA SER A 368 -3.23 17.50 -33.25
C SER A 368 -2.33 18.65 -32.76
N PRO A 369 -2.58 19.92 -33.14
CA PRO A 369 -1.89 21.09 -32.64
C PRO A 369 -2.73 21.79 -31.55
N ALA A 370 -2.22 21.86 -30.32
CA ALA A 370 -2.72 22.75 -29.27
C ALA A 370 -1.71 22.79 -28.10
N GLU A 371 -0.53 23.35 -28.36
CA GLU A 371 0.33 23.97 -27.35
C GLU A 371 0.53 25.40 -27.82
N GLU A 372 -0.07 26.37 -27.13
CA GLU A 372 0.45 27.73 -27.00
C GLU A 372 -0.39 28.49 -25.96
N GLU A 373 0.30 29.29 -25.15
CA GLU A 373 -0.22 30.33 -24.24
C GLU A 373 -0.70 29.88 -22.85
N MET A 374 0.23 29.91 -21.89
CA MET A 374 0.14 30.76 -20.68
C MET A 374 1.50 30.76 -19.95
N ASP A 375 2.39 31.63 -20.41
CA ASP A 375 3.36 32.31 -19.55
C ASP A 375 2.61 33.46 -18.88
N GLU A 376 2.59 33.51 -17.55
CA GLU A 376 3.01 34.69 -16.76
C GLU A 376 2.67 34.54 -15.27
N ASP A 377 3.71 34.81 -14.48
CA ASP A 377 3.72 35.40 -13.14
C ASP A 377 3.76 34.51 -11.88
N GLY A 378 4.92 34.58 -11.21
CA GLY A 378 4.95 34.95 -9.80
C GLY A 378 4.99 33.84 -8.76
N SER A 379 6.17 33.27 -8.50
CA SER A 379 6.84 33.38 -7.19
C SER A 379 8.01 32.41 -7.07
N ASP A 380 9.17 33.02 -7.01
CA ASP A 380 10.51 32.49 -6.84
C ASP A 380 10.62 31.70 -5.52
N TRP A 381 10.50 30.37 -5.57
CA TRP A 381 10.85 29.50 -4.45
C TRP A 381 12.36 29.27 -4.47
N MET A 382 13.11 30.10 -3.74
CA MET A 382 14.50 29.82 -3.39
C MET A 382 14.58 28.52 -2.59
N VAL A 383 14.84 27.41 -3.28
CA VAL A 383 15.27 26.14 -2.69
C VAL A 383 16.71 26.32 -2.22
N LYS A 384 16.92 26.39 -0.90
CA LYS A 384 18.26 26.47 -0.29
C LYS A 384 19.04 25.18 -0.53
N LEU A 385 20.17 25.29 -1.20
CA LEU A 385 21.24 24.30 -1.28
C LEU A 385 22.43 24.78 -0.41
N GLY A 386 22.82 24.03 0.62
CA GLY A 386 24.17 24.12 1.24
C GLY A 386 24.30 24.59 2.71
N ASP A 387 25.39 24.09 3.31
CA ASP A 387 25.97 24.13 4.68
C ASP A 387 25.94 25.43 5.50
N LEU A 388 24.80 26.08 5.65
CA LEU A 388 24.66 27.19 6.62
C LEU A 388 24.37 26.69 8.04
N GLU A 389 25.04 27.29 9.03
CA GLU A 389 24.88 26.95 10.44
C GLU A 389 23.41 27.01 10.89
N PRO A 390 22.95 26.05 11.72
CA PRO A 390 21.58 26.01 12.19
C PRO A 390 21.21 27.27 13.00
N PRO A 391 19.98 27.79 12.87
CA PRO A 391 19.58 29.03 13.52
C PRO A 391 19.68 28.96 15.05
N GLN A 392 20.01 30.09 15.69
CA GLN A 392 20.36 30.19 17.11
C GLN A 392 19.28 29.71 18.11
N TRP A 393 18.03 29.50 17.70
CA TRP A 393 16.99 28.94 18.57
C TRP A 393 17.17 27.43 18.85
N ALA A 394 18.05 26.75 18.11
CA ALA A 394 18.35 25.32 18.30
C ALA A 394 19.30 25.02 19.48
N LYS A 395 19.86 26.03 20.17
CA LYS A 395 20.76 25.82 21.31
C LYS A 395 19.97 25.65 22.62
N ARG A 396 19.64 24.40 22.99
CA ARG A 396 19.30 24.06 24.37
C ARG A 396 20.57 23.65 25.13
N LYS A 397 20.80 24.30 26.27
CA LYS A 397 21.83 24.00 27.27
C LYS A 397 21.53 22.67 27.97
N SER A 398 22.48 21.75 27.94
CA SER A 398 22.69 20.66 28.92
C SER A 398 24.19 20.35 28.89
N SER A 399 24.97 20.95 29.79
CA SER A 399 25.48 20.36 31.04
C SER A 399 26.46 19.22 30.78
N GLU A 400 27.73 19.53 31.06
CA GLU A 400 28.91 18.66 31.06
C GLU A 400 28.92 17.61 32.19
N GLU A 401 29.83 16.65 31.99
CA GLU A 401 30.45 15.70 32.93
C GLU A 401 29.69 14.44 33.39
N LEU A 402 30.09 13.30 32.82
CA LEU A 402 30.71 12.20 33.59
C LEU A 402 31.32 11.13 32.67
N GLU A 403 32.63 10.91 32.84
CA GLU A 403 33.39 9.80 32.29
C GLU A 403 33.08 8.47 33.01
N SER A 404 33.13 7.34 32.28
CA SER A 404 33.90 6.11 32.61
C SER A 404 33.23 4.79 32.20
N ASN A 405 33.88 4.12 31.25
CA ASN A 405 34.42 2.74 31.30
C ASN A 405 33.52 1.47 31.28
N ASN A 406 34.08 0.44 30.61
CA ASN A 406 33.69 -0.99 30.46
C ASN A 406 32.46 -1.32 29.59
N GLY A 407 32.42 -2.39 28.78
CA GLY A 407 33.35 -3.48 28.48
C GLY A 407 32.61 -4.67 27.83
N ALA A 408 33.17 -5.21 26.74
CA ALA A 408 33.14 -6.59 26.20
C ALA A 408 31.87 -7.47 26.10
N LYS A 409 31.89 -8.33 25.04
CA LYS A 409 31.13 -9.58 24.74
C LYS A 409 29.82 -9.34 23.96
N ARG A 410 29.50 -10.02 22.84
CA ARG A 410 29.69 -11.43 22.46
C ARG A 410 29.50 -11.60 20.95
N ALA A 411 30.39 -12.33 20.27
CA ALA A 411 30.18 -12.84 18.92
C ALA A 411 29.30 -14.11 18.97
N ARG A 412 28.41 -14.29 17.97
CA ARG A 412 27.63 -15.53 17.81
C ARG A 412 27.63 -15.96 16.34
N THR A 413 28.30 -17.08 16.10
CA THR A 413 28.38 -17.87 14.87
C THR A 413 27.07 -18.61 14.61
N ARG A 414 26.63 -18.72 13.34
CA ARG A 414 25.79 -19.85 12.89
C ARG A 414 25.89 -20.08 11.37
N GLU A 415 25.97 -21.36 11.03
CA GLU A 415 26.17 -22.00 9.73
C GLU A 415 24.93 -21.99 8.80
N PRO A 416 25.06 -22.39 7.51
CA PRO A 416 24.03 -22.23 6.48
C PRO A 416 23.15 -23.48 6.29
N ASP A 417 21.95 -23.29 5.72
CA ASP A 417 20.97 -24.31 5.28
C ASP A 417 20.58 -24.03 3.81
N PRO A 418 20.05 -24.99 3.02
CA PRO A 418 20.40 -25.15 1.62
C PRO A 418 19.34 -24.69 0.62
N SER A 419 19.86 -24.46 -0.59
CA SER A 419 19.26 -24.25 -1.91
C SER A 419 17.82 -24.71 -2.17
N ILE A 420 17.00 -23.77 -2.67
CA ILE A 420 15.77 -24.02 -3.44
C ILE A 420 16.09 -23.69 -4.91
N GLN A 421 16.02 -24.70 -5.79
CA GLN A 421 16.03 -24.51 -7.25
C GLN A 421 14.58 -24.35 -7.71
N THR A 422 14.30 -23.34 -8.53
CA THR A 422 12.95 -23.07 -9.05
C THR A 422 12.99 -23.13 -10.57
N GLU A 423 12.47 -24.21 -11.14
CA GLU A 423 12.11 -24.27 -12.56
C GLU A 423 10.76 -23.57 -12.76
N LEU A 424 10.61 -22.82 -13.85
CA LEU A 424 9.34 -22.19 -14.22
C LEU A 424 8.30 -23.26 -14.49
N THR A 425 7.20 -23.21 -13.75
CA THR A 425 6.16 -24.23 -13.80
C THR A 425 5.12 -23.87 -14.86
N PRO A 426 4.35 -24.84 -15.38
CA PRO A 426 3.18 -24.58 -16.25
C PRO A 426 2.17 -23.56 -15.67
N GLN A 427 2.18 -23.31 -14.36
CA GLN A 427 1.37 -22.26 -13.72
C GLN A 427 1.81 -20.83 -14.10
N ASP A 428 3.09 -20.60 -14.38
CA ASP A 428 3.61 -19.28 -14.79
C ASP A 428 3.12 -18.91 -16.20
N LEU A 429 2.97 -19.91 -17.08
CA LEU A 429 2.35 -19.72 -18.41
C LEU A 429 0.84 -19.48 -18.32
N MET A 430 0.14 -20.08 -17.35
CA MET A 430 -1.27 -19.80 -17.09
C MET A 430 -1.50 -18.38 -16.54
N ALA A 431 -0.54 -17.79 -15.82
CA ALA A 431 -0.63 -16.42 -15.33
C ALA A 431 -0.55 -15.38 -16.46
N ILE A 432 0.25 -15.64 -17.50
CA ILE A 432 0.27 -14.81 -18.73
C ILE A 432 -1.08 -14.92 -19.46
N ALA A 433 -1.67 -16.11 -19.52
CA ALA A 433 -3.02 -16.29 -20.05
C ALA A 433 -4.09 -15.53 -19.24
N ASN A 434 -3.97 -15.46 -17.90
CA ASN A 434 -4.92 -14.77 -17.03
C ASN A 434 -4.89 -13.24 -17.16
N ILE A 435 -3.75 -12.64 -17.53
CA ILE A 435 -3.70 -11.19 -17.85
C ILE A 435 -4.55 -10.91 -19.10
N HIS A 436 -4.50 -11.79 -20.10
CA HIS A 436 -5.37 -11.69 -21.27
C HIS A 436 -6.85 -11.91 -20.95
N VAL A 437 -7.19 -12.71 -19.93
CA VAL A 437 -8.58 -12.93 -19.51
C VAL A 437 -9.21 -11.67 -18.91
N ILE A 438 -8.44 -10.90 -18.12
CA ILE A 438 -8.93 -9.65 -17.54
C ILE A 438 -9.15 -8.61 -18.65
N ASP A 439 -8.19 -8.45 -19.55
CA ASP A 439 -8.31 -7.54 -20.70
C ASP A 439 -9.48 -7.93 -21.62
N GLN A 440 -9.71 -9.24 -21.81
CA GLN A 440 -10.86 -9.72 -22.58
C GLN A 440 -12.18 -9.40 -21.87
N GLY A 441 -12.26 -9.58 -20.54
CA GLY A 441 -13.45 -9.25 -19.76
C GLY A 441 -13.82 -7.75 -19.83
N ILE A 442 -12.83 -6.86 -19.83
CA ILE A 442 -13.04 -5.41 -19.96
C ILE A 442 -13.53 -5.07 -21.36
N ARG A 443 -12.93 -5.66 -22.41
CA ARG A 443 -13.39 -5.49 -23.80
C ARG A 443 -14.81 -6.02 -24.01
N ASP A 444 -15.16 -7.14 -23.39
CA ASP A 444 -16.49 -7.73 -23.48
C ASP A 444 -17.54 -6.83 -22.81
N ILE A 445 -17.27 -6.29 -21.61
CA ILE A 445 -18.17 -5.34 -20.93
C ILE A 445 -18.35 -4.07 -21.76
N ALA A 446 -17.25 -3.50 -22.28
CA ALA A 446 -17.29 -2.32 -23.14
C ALA A 446 -18.17 -2.55 -24.39
N LYS A 447 -17.97 -3.68 -25.07
CA LYS A 447 -18.75 -4.08 -26.24
C LYS A 447 -20.22 -4.37 -25.92
N GLU A 448 -20.49 -5.06 -24.82
CA GLU A 448 -21.84 -5.48 -24.40
C GLU A 448 -22.73 -4.28 -24.05
N PHE A 449 -22.19 -3.30 -23.32
CA PHE A 449 -22.96 -2.13 -22.86
C PHE A 449 -22.74 -0.86 -23.70
N ARG A 450 -21.97 -0.95 -24.79
CA ARG A 450 -21.65 0.15 -25.72
C ARG A 450 -20.95 1.34 -25.05
N PHE A 451 -19.93 1.05 -24.25
CA PHE A 451 -19.00 2.03 -23.67
C PHE A 451 -17.60 1.87 -24.26
N THR A 452 -16.72 2.85 -24.04
CA THR A 452 -15.31 2.73 -24.45
C THR A 452 -14.54 1.78 -23.51
N VAL A 453 -13.46 1.19 -24.00
CA VAL A 453 -12.63 0.27 -23.21
C VAL A 453 -11.95 1.02 -22.07
N GLU A 454 -11.58 2.27 -22.32
CA GLU A 454 -10.91 3.17 -21.40
C GLU A 454 -11.81 3.51 -20.19
N GLU A 455 -13.09 3.82 -20.42
CA GLU A 455 -14.06 4.07 -19.34
C GLU A 455 -14.25 2.84 -18.44
N VAL A 456 -14.36 1.65 -19.06
CA VAL A 456 -14.53 0.39 -18.31
C VAL A 456 -13.26 0.04 -17.54
N GLN A 457 -12.09 0.22 -18.17
CA GLN A 457 -10.79 0.02 -17.53
C GLN A 457 -10.59 0.96 -16.35
N GLU A 458 -10.89 2.26 -16.49
CA GLU A 458 -10.72 3.24 -15.42
C GLU A 458 -11.58 2.90 -14.20
N TYR A 459 -12.82 2.43 -14.43
CA TYR A 459 -13.67 1.98 -13.32
C TYR A 459 -13.18 0.66 -12.71
N TYR A 460 -12.74 -0.29 -13.54
CA TYR A 460 -12.17 -1.55 -13.07
C TYR A 460 -10.91 -1.30 -12.21
N ASP A 461 -10.01 -0.43 -12.65
CA ASP A 461 -8.80 -0.06 -11.91
C ASP A 461 -9.13 0.56 -10.54
N LYS A 462 -10.28 1.23 -10.40
CA LYS A 462 -10.76 1.79 -9.13
C LYS A 462 -11.37 0.74 -8.19
N CYS A 463 -12.03 -0.29 -8.71
CA CYS A 463 -12.81 -1.22 -7.88
C CYS A 463 -12.23 -2.64 -7.79
N GLY A 464 -11.34 -3.04 -8.69
CA GLY A 464 -10.65 -4.34 -8.72
C GLY A 464 -11.53 -5.57 -9.04
N GLU A 465 -12.85 -5.39 -9.21
CA GLU A 465 -13.81 -6.49 -9.34
C GLU A 465 -14.59 -6.46 -10.66
N MET A 466 -14.48 -7.54 -11.45
CA MET A 466 -15.11 -7.63 -12.77
C MET A 466 -16.65 -7.67 -12.69
N GLY A 467 -17.22 -8.37 -11.71
CA GLY A 467 -18.67 -8.45 -11.51
C GLY A 467 -19.29 -7.10 -11.14
N ARG A 468 -18.60 -6.32 -10.29
CA ARG A 468 -19.03 -4.98 -9.89
C ARG A 468 -18.91 -3.98 -11.05
N THR A 469 -17.86 -4.12 -11.86
CA THR A 469 -17.67 -3.37 -13.11
C THR A 469 -18.83 -3.61 -14.07
N ARG A 470 -19.13 -4.88 -14.38
CA ARG A 470 -20.25 -5.27 -15.26
C ARG A 470 -21.60 -4.71 -14.78
N MET A 471 -21.92 -4.87 -13.49
CA MET A 471 -23.20 -4.41 -12.94
C MET A 471 -23.35 -2.88 -12.98
N ARG A 472 -22.26 -2.11 -12.85
CA ARG A 472 -22.31 -0.65 -12.96
C ARG A 472 -22.63 -0.20 -14.39
N PHE A 473 -21.91 -0.72 -15.38
CA PHE A 473 -22.14 -0.35 -16.78
C PHE A 473 -23.51 -0.83 -17.28
N GLN A 474 -24.00 -1.98 -16.80
CA GLN A 474 -25.38 -2.41 -17.03
C GLN A 474 -26.40 -1.40 -16.49
N LYS A 475 -26.24 -0.92 -15.25
CA LYS A 475 -27.14 0.09 -14.66
C LYS A 475 -27.10 1.42 -15.40
N MET A 476 -25.91 1.88 -15.79
CA MET A 476 -25.76 3.10 -16.60
C MET A 476 -26.50 2.96 -17.94
N ARG A 477 -26.38 1.81 -18.60
CA ARG A 477 -27.10 1.57 -19.86
C ARG A 477 -28.61 1.53 -19.68
N GLN A 478 -29.11 0.92 -18.61
CA GLN A 478 -30.53 0.92 -18.27
C GLN A 478 -31.06 2.34 -18.00
N GLN A 479 -30.28 3.20 -17.34
CA GLN A 479 -30.67 4.60 -17.14
C GLN A 479 -30.73 5.38 -18.45
N LEU A 480 -29.73 5.23 -19.32
CA LEU A 480 -29.73 5.86 -20.65
C LEU A 480 -30.91 5.39 -21.52
N ALA A 481 -31.33 4.13 -21.40
CA ALA A 481 -32.48 3.61 -22.12
C ALA A 481 -33.80 4.27 -21.68
N LYS A 482 -33.96 4.55 -20.38
CA LYS A 482 -35.17 5.24 -19.87
C LYS A 482 -35.33 6.64 -20.45
N PHE A 483 -34.23 7.39 -20.58
CA PHE A 483 -34.28 8.73 -21.18
C PHE A 483 -34.67 8.73 -22.66
N ALA A 484 -34.40 7.63 -23.38
CA ALA A 484 -34.76 7.51 -24.79
C ALA A 484 -36.23 7.10 -25.02
N GLU A 485 -36.96 6.67 -23.97
CA GLU A 485 -38.39 6.35 -24.04
C GLU A 485 -39.28 7.55 -23.68
N ASP A 486 -38.70 8.58 -23.03
CA ASP A 486 -39.40 9.79 -22.62
C ASP A 486 -39.30 10.93 -23.67
N GLU A 487 -38.59 10.71 -24.79
CA GLU A 487 -38.60 11.53 -26.02
C GLU A 487 -39.49 10.90 -27.10
#